data_AF-A0A5N1L2P4-F1
#
_entry.id   AF-A0A5N1L2P4-F1
#
_cell.length_a   1.000
_cell.length_b   1.000
_cell.length_c   1.000
_cell.angle_alpha   90.00
_cell.angle_beta   90.00
_cell.angle_gamma   90.00
#
_symmetry.space_group_name_H-M   'P 1'
#
loop_
_entity.id
_entity.type
_entity.pdbx_description
1 polymer ?
#
loop_
_entity_poly.entity_id
_entity_poly.type
_entity_poly.pdbx_seq_one_letter_code
_entity_poly.pdbx_strand_id
1 'polypeptide(L)' 'MESRFTVGDRVRIDIPDETDPDHDRLHGCQGEITAILEDDAGEETGDERDSRLYRIQLETGETTDVRWRDIRPPIQ' A
#
# COMPACT_ATOMS: atom_id res chain seq x y z
N MET A 1 -10.77 4.05 -13.26
CA MET A 1 -10.51 2.62 -13.04
C MET A 1 -10.27 2.47 -11.55
N GLU A 2 -11.22 1.84 -10.89
CA GLU A 2 -11.44 1.91 -9.45
C GLU A 2 -10.34 1.17 -8.66
N SER A 3 -9.95 1.77 -7.54
CA SER A 3 -9.15 1.12 -6.51
C SER A 3 -9.66 -0.29 -6.23
N ARG A 4 -8.87 -1.32 -6.58
CA ARG A 4 -9.24 -2.73 -6.41
C ARG A 4 -9.37 -3.15 -4.94
N PHE A 5 -8.78 -2.40 -4.03
CA PHE A 5 -8.65 -2.80 -2.62
C PHE A 5 -9.56 -1.96 -1.72
N THR A 6 -10.13 -2.60 -0.71
CA THR A 6 -11.05 -2.00 0.27
C THR A 6 -10.58 -2.29 1.70
N VAL A 7 -11.07 -1.52 2.67
CA VAL A 7 -10.80 -1.79 4.09
C VAL A 7 -11.30 -3.19 4.46
N GLY A 8 -10.45 -3.97 5.13
CA GLY A 8 -10.66 -5.38 5.46
C GLY A 8 -10.08 -6.36 4.43
N ASP A 9 -9.57 -5.88 3.28
CA ASP A 9 -8.94 -6.76 2.30
C ASP A 9 -7.52 -7.14 2.76
N ARG A 10 -7.18 -8.42 2.62
CA ARG A 10 -5.83 -8.92 2.88
C ARG A 10 -4.98 -8.74 1.65
N VAL A 11 -3.80 -8.17 1.83
CA VAL A 11 -2.90 -7.82 0.74
C VAL A 11 -1.46 -8.15 1.09
N ARG A 12 -0.62 -8.23 0.06
CA ARG A 12 0.83 -8.34 0.19
C ARG A 12 1.48 -7.06 -0.30
N ILE A 13 2.46 -6.56 0.45
CA ILE A 13 3.31 -5.47 0.03
C ILE A 13 4.42 -6.04 -0.85
N ASP A 14 4.59 -5.45 -2.02
CA ASP A 14 5.48 -5.89 -3.09
C ASP A 14 6.14 -4.65 -3.67
N ILE A 15 7.25 -4.25 -3.05
CA ILE A 15 8.09 -3.14 -3.49
C ILE A 15 9.19 -3.75 -4.38
N PRO A 16 9.12 -3.68 -5.72
CA PRO A 16 10.13 -4.30 -6.58
C PRO A 16 11.45 -3.52 -6.60
N ASP A 17 11.43 -2.25 -6.20
CA ASP A 17 12.61 -1.39 -6.19
C ASP A 17 13.46 -1.69 -4.94
N GLU A 18 14.59 -2.38 -5.13
CA GLU A 18 15.53 -2.73 -4.04
C GLU A 18 16.28 -1.52 -3.48
N THR A 19 16.21 -0.35 -4.11
CA THR A 19 16.82 0.89 -3.60
C THR A 19 15.88 1.66 -2.68
N ASP A 20 14.61 1.27 -2.62
CA ASP A 20 13.64 1.83 -1.71
C ASP A 20 13.98 1.42 -0.26
N PRO A 21 14.11 2.37 0.67
CA PRO A 21 14.44 2.07 2.07
C PRO A 21 13.37 1.21 2.76
N ASP A 22 12.13 1.23 2.27
CA ASP A 22 11.06 0.37 2.77
C ASP A 22 11.05 -1.01 2.11
N HIS A 23 11.86 -1.27 1.07
CA HIS A 23 11.99 -2.58 0.44
C HIS A 23 12.37 -3.64 1.48
N ASP A 24 13.51 -3.50 2.16
CA ASP A 24 14.00 -4.51 3.11
C ASP A 24 13.03 -4.78 4.27
N ARG A 25 12.20 -3.79 4.62
CA ARG A 25 11.29 -3.86 5.77
C ARG A 25 9.90 -4.34 5.41
N LEU A 26 9.38 -3.94 4.24
CA LEU A 26 7.99 -4.16 3.86
C LEU A 26 7.83 -5.14 2.69
N HIS A 27 8.85 -5.33 1.84
CA HIS A 27 8.74 -6.24 0.69
C HIS A 27 8.43 -7.67 1.15
N GLY A 28 7.37 -8.25 0.61
CA GLY A 28 6.91 -9.59 0.95
C GLY A 28 6.06 -9.66 2.21
N CYS A 29 5.91 -8.57 2.97
CA CYS A 29 5.04 -8.54 4.14
C CYS A 29 3.56 -8.64 3.73
N GLN A 30 2.78 -9.30 4.60
CA GLN A 30 1.34 -9.43 4.43
C GLN A 30 0.63 -8.67 5.55
N GLY A 31 -0.56 -8.17 5.22
CA GLY A 31 -1.38 -7.48 6.19
C GLY A 31 -2.79 -7.24 5.68
N GLU A 32 -3.57 -6.54 6.50
CA GLU A 32 -4.94 -6.17 6.20
C GLU A 32 -5.07 -4.66 6.07
N ILE A 33 -5.82 -4.20 5.08
CA ILE A 33 -6.08 -2.77 4.91
C ILE A 33 -7.03 -2.32 6.02
N THR A 34 -6.55 -1.45 6.91
CA THR A 34 -7.36 -0.90 8.01
C THR A 34 -7.93 0.47 7.69
N ALA A 35 -7.30 1.21 6.77
CA ALA A 35 -7.83 2.48 6.26
C ALA A 35 -7.34 2.76 4.84
N ILE A 36 -8.13 3.55 4.11
CA ILE A 36 -7.73 4.12 2.82
C ILE A 36 -7.72 5.63 3.01
N LEU A 37 -6.55 6.21 2.88
CA LEU A 37 -6.29 7.63 3.03
C LEU A 37 -6.19 8.22 1.62
N GLU A 38 -6.98 9.26 1.37
CA GLU A 38 -6.78 10.12 0.21
C GLU A 38 -5.89 11.28 0.69
N ASP A 39 -4.71 11.43 0.09
CA ASP A 39 -3.77 12.50 0.39
C ASP A 39 -3.83 13.56 -0.72
N ASP A 40 -3.74 14.84 -0.34
CA ASP A 40 -3.75 15.99 -1.25
C ASP A 40 -2.47 16.09 -2.14
N ALA A 41 -1.61 15.06 -2.17
CA ALA A 41 -0.43 14.98 -3.04
C ALA A 41 -0.72 14.92 -4.56
N GLY A 42 -2.00 14.91 -4.96
CA GLY A 42 -2.40 15.04 -6.36
C GLY A 42 -2.07 16.42 -6.95
N GLU A 43 -1.93 17.44 -6.09
CA GLU A 43 -1.67 18.82 -6.52
C GLU A 43 -0.22 19.04 -7.01
N GLU A 44 0.75 18.26 -6.51
CA GLU A 44 2.19 18.43 -6.83
C GLU A 44 2.68 17.52 -7.97
N THR A 45 2.07 16.34 -8.15
CA THR A 45 2.58 15.31 -9.09
C THR A 45 1.83 15.22 -10.42
N GLY A 46 0.60 15.77 -10.49
CA GLY A 46 -0.23 15.76 -11.70
C GLY A 46 -0.83 14.40 -12.09
N ASP A 47 -0.72 13.38 -11.23
CA ASP A 47 -1.38 12.08 -11.40
C ASP A 47 -2.31 11.81 -10.20
N GLU A 48 -3.62 11.99 -10.41
CA GLU A 48 -4.67 11.85 -9.39
C GLU A 48 -4.73 10.44 -8.75
N ARG A 49 -4.05 9.46 -9.34
CA ARG A 49 -4.00 8.07 -8.82
C ARG A 49 -2.94 7.87 -7.75
N ASP A 50 -1.97 8.79 -7.63
CA ASP A 50 -0.95 8.77 -6.57
C ASP A 50 -1.46 9.39 -5.25
N SER A 51 -2.66 9.97 -5.26
CA SER A 51 -3.34 10.51 -4.08
C SER A 51 -3.92 9.46 -3.13
N ARG A 52 -3.73 8.15 -3.37
CA ARG A 52 -4.35 7.08 -2.56
C ARG A 52 -3.31 6.25 -1.82
N LEU A 53 -3.27 6.44 -0.50
CA LEU A 53 -2.48 5.66 0.44
C LEU A 53 -3.38 4.61 1.12
N TYR A 54 -2.88 3.39 1.25
CA TYR A 54 -3.57 2.32 1.95
C TYR A 54 -2.79 2.03 3.21
N ARG A 55 -3.46 2.19 4.34
CA ARG A 55 -2.94 1.82 5.64
C ARG A 55 -3.14 0.34 5.85
N ILE A 56 -2.04 -0.39 5.89
CA ILE A 56 -2.02 -1.83 6.10
C ILE A 56 -1.52 -2.11 7.51
N GLN A 57 -2.28 -2.88 8.26
CA GLN A 57 -1.81 -3.47 9.50
C GLN A 57 -1.16 -4.82 9.19
N LEU A 58 0.15 -4.87 9.39
CA LEU A 58 0.96 -6.06 9.22
C LEU A 58 0.66 -7.07 10.32
N GLU A 59 0.88 -8.36 10.03
CA GLU A 59 0.73 -9.43 11.01
C GLU A 59 1.71 -9.31 12.20
N THR A 60 2.79 -8.54 12.04
CA THR A 60 3.73 -8.20 13.12
C THR A 60 3.12 -7.25 14.16
N GLY A 61 1.94 -6.67 13.87
CA GLY A 61 1.28 -5.65 14.69
C GLY A 61 1.68 -4.22 14.32
N GLU A 62 2.66 -4.05 13.44
CA GLU A 62 3.03 -2.76 12.88
C GLU A 62 1.99 -2.28 11.86
N THR A 63 1.84 -0.96 11.75
CA THR A 63 0.97 -0.34 10.75
C THR A 63 1.84 0.46 9.80
N THR A 64 1.62 0.29 8.50
CA THR A 64 2.38 0.97 7.44
C THR A 64 1.43 1.53 6.39
N ASP A 65 1.83 2.63 5.76
CA ASP A 65 1.03 3.31 4.74
C ASP A 65 1.76 3.13 3.40
N VAL A 66 1.11 2.50 2.42
CA VAL A 66 1.72 2.21 1.12
C VAL A 66 0.84 2.65 -0.04
N ARG A 67 1.43 2.85 -1.21
CA ARG A 67 0.69 3.25 -2.42
C ARG A 67 0.07 2.02 -3.08
N TRP A 68 -0.99 2.23 -3.86
CA TRP A 68 -1.67 1.15 -4.58
C TRP A 68 -0.73 0.33 -5.50
N ARG A 69 0.37 0.92 -5.98
CA ARG A 69 1.35 0.30 -6.88
C ARG A 69 2.21 -0.75 -6.18
N ASP A 70 2.36 -0.64 -4.86
CA ASP A 70 3.17 -1.53 -4.04
C ASP A 70 2.32 -2.59 -3.34
N ILE A 71 1.01 -2.63 -3.64
CA ILE A 71 0.08 -3.60 -3.09
C ILE A 71 -0.24 -4.66 -4.14
N ARG A 72 -0.27 -5.91 -3.72
CA ARG A 72 -0.67 -7.07 -4.54
C ARG A 72 -1.74 -7.88 -3.82
N PRO A 73 -2.62 -8.56 -4.58
CA PRO A 73 -3.55 -9.52 -3.98
C PRO A 73 -2.78 -10.61 -3.22
N PRO A 74 -3.43 -11.23 -2.22
CA PRO A 74 -2.80 -12.30 -1.45
C PRO A 74 -2.58 -13.52 -2.34
N ILE A 75 -1.50 -14.26 -2.11
CA ILE A 75 -1.24 -15.53 -2.80
C ILE A 75 -2.24 -16.55 -2.22
N GLN A 76 -2.98 -17.26 -3.10
CA GLN A 76 -3.88 -18.36 -2.72
C GLN A 76 -3.11 -19.60 -2.27
#